data_AF-A0A937VAX1-F1
#
_entry.id   AF-A0A937VAX1-F1
#
_cell.length_a   1.000
_cell.length_b   1.000
_cell.length_c   1.000
_cell.angle_alpha   90.00
_cell.angle_beta   90.00
_cell.angle_gamma   90.00
#
_symmetry.space_group_name_H-M   'P 1'
#
loop_
_entity.id
_entity.type
_entity.pdbx_description
1 polymer ?
#
loop_
_entity_poly.entity_id
_entity_poly.type
_entity_poly.pdbx_seq_one_letter_code
_entity_poly.pdbx_strand_id
1 'polypeptide(L)' 'MSSVTGKHIRLNRLIEAETSTCLIVAIDHGMTSPRFLPGLNDTGKRVQEAIAGGANVLMLGRGMARA' A
#
# COMPACT_ATOMS: atom_id res chain seq x y z
N MET A 1 19.84 -18.92 -3.69
CA MET A 1 18.38 -18.83 -3.92
C MET A 1 18.14 -18.20 -5.27
N SER A 2 17.27 -18.77 -6.12
CA SER A 2 16.94 -18.16 -7.41
C SER A 2 16.12 -16.88 -7.21
N SER A 3 16.23 -15.94 -8.15
CA SER A 3 15.41 -14.72 -8.19
C SER A 3 13.90 -15.02 -8.14
N VAL A 4 13.49 -16.14 -8.75
CA VAL A 4 12.10 -16.64 -8.77
C VAL A 4 11.57 -16.96 -7.38
N THR A 5 12.38 -17.62 -6.54
CA THR A 5 11.97 -18.00 -5.17
C THR A 5 11.71 -16.75 -4.34
N GLY A 6 12.63 -15.78 -4.39
CA GLY A 6 12.47 -14.52 -3.66
C GLY A 6 11.29 -13.67 -4.14
N LYS A 7 10.96 -13.72 -5.44
CA LYS A 7 9.77 -13.04 -5.98
C LYS A 7 8.49 -13.69 -5.46
N HIS A 8 8.40 -15.01 -5.48
CA HIS A 8 7.24 -15.73 -4.93
C HIS A 8 7.00 -15.40 -3.46
N ILE A 9 8.04 -15.43 -2.62
CA ILE A 9 7.91 -15.08 -1.19
C ILE A 9 7.33 -13.67 -1.00
N ARG A 10 7.73 -12.69 -1.82
CA ARG A 10 7.21 -11.31 -1.73
C ARG A 10 5.76 -11.21 -2.22
N LEU A 11 5.42 -11.90 -3.30
CA LEU A 11 4.06 -11.91 -3.82
C LEU A 11 3.07 -12.54 -2.84
N ASN A 12 3.48 -13.60 -2.14
CA ASN A 12 2.67 -14.26 -1.10
C ASN A 12 2.39 -13.35 0.12
N ARG A 13 3.07 -12.21 0.26
CA ARG A 13 2.76 -11.19 1.28
C ARG A 13 1.70 -10.19 0.83
N LEU A 14 1.38 -10.15 -0.46
CA LEU A 14 0.43 -9.22 -1.07
C LEU A 14 -0.88 -9.92 -1.44
N ILE A 15 -0.77 -11.16 -1.91
CA ILE A 15 -1.89 -11.97 -2.39
C ILE A 15 -2.31 -12.91 -1.26
N GLU A 16 -3.52 -12.75 -0.76
CA GLU A 16 -4.12 -13.64 0.23
C GLU A 16 -4.32 -15.03 -0.38
N ALA A 17 -3.91 -16.08 0.34
CA ALA A 17 -3.94 -17.45 -0.18
C ALA A 17 -5.38 -17.98 -0.29
N GLU A 18 -6.23 -17.56 0.63
CA GLU A 18 -7.61 -18.02 0.79
C GLU A 18 -8.51 -17.52 -0.35
N THR A 19 -8.24 -16.31 -0.85
CA THR A 19 -9.08 -15.66 -1.86
C THR A 19 -8.37 -15.48 -3.20
N SER A 20 -7.05 -15.66 -3.26
CA SER A 20 -6.23 -15.32 -4.43
C SER A 20 -6.36 -13.84 -4.85
N THR A 21 -6.57 -12.94 -3.88
CA THR A 21 -6.76 -11.50 -4.13
C THR A 21 -5.77 -10.63 -3.37
N CYS A 22 -5.61 -9.39 -3.83
CA CYS A 22 -4.90 -8.31 -3.14
C CYS A 22 -5.80 -7.07 -3.13
N LEU A 23 -6.19 -6.61 -1.93
CA LEU A 23 -6.94 -5.37 -1.76
C LEU A 23 -5.96 -4.26 -1.40
N ILE A 24 -5.47 -3.58 -2.44
CA ILE A 24 -4.48 -2.52 -2.33
C ILE A 24 -5.13 -1.13 -2.32
N VAL A 25 -4.73 -0.30 -1.36
CA VAL A 25 -5.09 1.13 -1.32
C VAL A 25 -3.85 1.99 -1.60
N ALA A 26 -3.95 2.86 -2.59
CA ALA A 26 -2.89 3.78 -2.99
C ALA A 26 -3.07 5.16 -2.36
N ILE A 27 -2.03 5.65 -1.67
CA ILE A 27 -2.01 6.95 -0.96
C ILE A 27 -0.75 7.74 -1.38
N ASP A 28 -0.22 7.45 -2.56
CA ASP A 28 1.04 8.00 -3.08
C ASP A 28 0.86 9.14 -4.09
N HIS A 29 -0.37 9.55 -4.39
CA HIS A 29 -0.66 10.52 -5.45
C HIS A 29 -0.03 11.90 -5.19
N GLY A 30 0.17 12.26 -3.92
CA GLY A 30 0.90 13.47 -3.53
C GLY A 30 2.36 13.52 -4.01
N MET A 31 2.93 12.38 -4.45
CA MET A 31 4.28 12.32 -5.00
C MET A 31 4.41 12.90 -6.41
N THR A 32 3.32 12.94 -7.18
CA THR A 32 3.31 13.36 -8.59
C THR A 32 2.37 14.53 -8.86
N SER A 33 1.37 14.74 -8.00
CA SER A 33 0.43 15.83 -8.14
C SER A 33 1.12 17.19 -8.02
N PRO A 34 0.86 18.15 -8.94
CA PRO A 34 1.42 19.51 -8.87
C PRO A 34 0.72 20.37 -7.80
N ARG A 35 -0.33 19.84 -7.16
CA ARG A 35 -1.10 20.50 -6.11
C ARG A 35 -1.30 19.54 -4.95
N PHE A 36 -1.50 20.10 -3.78
CA PHE A 36 -1.89 19.32 -2.62
C PHE A 36 -3.30 18.75 -2.80
N LEU A 37 -3.46 17.44 -2.56
CA LEU A 37 -4.73 16.75 -2.74
C LEU A 37 -5.54 16.74 -1.43
N PRO A 38 -6.79 17.20 -1.44
CA PRO A 38 -7.69 17.02 -0.31
C PRO A 38 -7.77 15.55 0.10
N GLY A 39 -7.67 15.28 1.40
CA GLY A 39 -7.64 13.92 1.95
C GLY A 39 -6.24 13.36 2.22
N LEU A 40 -5.18 13.91 1.60
CA LEU A 40 -3.77 13.53 1.87
C LEU A 40 -3.08 14.42 2.92
N ASN A 41 -3.86 15.22 3.65
CA ASN A 41 -3.38 16.06 4.76
C ASN A 41 -3.03 15.31 6.02
N ASP A 42 -3.55 14.11 6.18
CA ASP A 42 -3.20 13.21 7.27
C ASP A 42 -3.16 11.80 6.71
N THR A 43 -2.02 11.44 6.13
CA THR A 43 -1.81 10.12 5.52
C THR A 43 -1.84 9.01 6.55
N GLY A 44 -1.44 9.28 7.80
CA GLY A 44 -1.52 8.31 8.90
C GLY A 44 -2.97 7.91 9.18
N LYS A 45 -3.88 8.90 9.26
CA LYS A 45 -5.32 8.64 9.40
C LYS A 45 -5.90 7.89 8.20
N ARG A 46 -5.52 8.25 6.96
CA ARG A 46 -5.96 7.52 5.75
C ARG A 46 -5.51 6.06 5.77
N VAL A 47 -4.30 5.79 6.24
CA VAL A 47 -3.78 4.42 6.41
C VAL A 47 -4.64 3.63 7.40
N GLN A 48 -4.96 4.21 8.56
CA GLN A 48 -5.82 3.54 9.55
C GLN A 48 -7.22 3.26 9.01
N GLU A 49 -7.82 4.22 8.28
CA GLU A 49 -9.11 4.03 7.62
C GLU A 49 -9.06 2.92 6.54
N ALA A 50 -8.00 2.87 5.75
CA ALA A 50 -7.81 1.81 4.74
C ALA A 50 -7.70 0.42 5.38
N ILE A 51 -6.93 0.30 6.48
CA ILE A 51 -6.81 -0.94 7.24
C ILE A 51 -8.17 -1.34 7.82
N ALA A 52 -8.91 -0.41 8.43
CA ALA A 52 -10.24 -0.67 8.98
C ALA A 52 -11.26 -1.10 7.91
N GLY A 53 -11.10 -0.62 6.67
CA GLY A 53 -11.87 -1.02 5.50
C GLY A 53 -11.47 -2.37 4.88
N GLY A 54 -10.43 -3.02 5.41
CA GLY A 54 -9.97 -4.35 4.99
C GLY A 54 -8.81 -4.36 3.99
N ALA A 55 -8.16 -3.22 3.71
CA ALA A 55 -6.98 -3.20 2.85
C ALA A 55 -5.84 -4.02 3.48
N ASN A 56 -5.28 -4.95 2.71
CA ASN A 56 -4.14 -5.77 3.15
C ASN A 56 -2.80 -5.21 2.64
N VAL A 57 -2.82 -4.34 1.62
CA VAL A 57 -1.63 -3.69 1.06
C VAL A 57 -1.84 -2.18 0.94
N LEU A 58 -0.79 -1.42 1.25
CA LEU A 58 -0.74 0.02 1.08
C LEU A 58 0.36 0.38 0.07
N MET A 59 0.02 1.19 -0.93
CA MET A 59 0.97 1.77 -1.87
C MET A 59 1.27 3.21 -1.46
N LEU A 60 2.53 3.46 -1.08
CA LEU A 60 2.99 4.69 -0.43
C LEU A 60 4.31 5.18 -1.03
N GLY A 61 4.55 6.49 -0.93
CA GLY A 61 5.89 7.06 -1.10
C GLY A 61 6.80 6.71 0.09
N ARG A 62 8.11 6.57 -0.15
CA ARG A 62 9.10 6.21 0.90
C ARG A 62 9.09 7.13 2.11
N GLY A 63 8.85 8.44 1.91
CA GLY A 63 8.75 9.41 3.00
C GLY A 63 7.47 9.22 3.83
N MET A 64 6.35 8.96 3.16
CA MET A 64 5.05 8.73 3.81
C MET A 64 5.04 7.45 4.64
N ALA A 65 5.73 6.40 4.19
CA ALA A 65 5.82 5.12 4.90
C ALA A 65 6.69 5.16 6.18
N ARG A 66 7.45 6.25 6.41
CA ARG A 66 8.32 6.43 7.58
C ARG A 66 7.71 7.32 8.66
N ALA A 67 6.66 8.08 8.32
CA ALA A 67 5.94 8.97 9.22
C ALA A 67 4.93 8.18 10.04
#